data_AF-A0AAV5A946-F1
#
_entry.id   AF-A0AAV5A946-F1
#
_cell.length_a   1.000
_cell.length_b   1.000
_cell.length_c   1.000
_cell.angle_alpha   90.00
_cell.angle_beta   90.00
_cell.angle_gamma   90.00
#
_symmetry.space_group_name_H-M   'P 1'
#
loop_
_entity.id
_entity.type
_entity.pdbx_description
1 polymer ?
#
loop_
_entity_poly.entity_id
_entity_poly.type
_entity_poly.pdbx_seq_one_letter_code
_entity_poly.pdbx_strand_id
1 'polypeptide(L)'
;MIGLFLEHGPCQITGDYSLVPNEYALTRLADVFYIDQPVGAGYSTADATGYIADEEEMGEDFLQFLSNLVEIFPSLQKRPFYLMGESYAGHYIPYTTKAYFGKEDPPVRLAGTSVGDGDMAGDASLSAAMVASTRFI
;
A
#
# COMPACT_ATOMS: atom_id res chain seq x y z
N MET A 1 -4.18 8.18 -4.04
CA MET A 1 -3.79 9.53 -3.56
C MET A 1 -4.44 9.98 -2.25
N ILE A 2 -5.30 9.17 -1.61
CA ILE A 2 -6.00 9.55 -0.37
C ILE A 2 -5.01 9.89 0.75
N GLY A 3 -4.06 9.00 1.05
CA GLY A 3 -3.12 9.25 2.14
C GLY A 3 -2.18 10.44 1.95
N LEU A 4 -1.98 10.89 0.71
CA LEU A 4 -1.15 12.06 0.41
C LEU A 4 -1.85 13.36 0.83
N PHE A 5 -3.15 13.50 0.54
CA PHE A 5 -3.85 14.79 0.68
C PHE A 5 -4.88 14.83 1.81
N LEU A 6 -5.32 13.68 2.31
CA LEU A 6 -6.42 13.60 3.29
C LEU A 6 -5.98 13.03 4.63
N GLU A 7 -4.80 12.41 4.72
CA GLU A 7 -4.33 11.76 5.95
C GLU A 7 -3.01 12.38 6.41
N HIS A 8 -1.89 11.80 5.97
CA HIS A 8 -0.59 11.98 6.62
C HIS A 8 0.50 12.50 5.68
N GLY A 9 0.12 13.00 4.49
CA GLY A 9 1.04 13.69 3.59
C GLY A 9 1.31 15.14 3.98
N PRO A 10 2.25 15.80 3.28
CA PRO A 10 2.80 17.11 3.65
C PRO A 10 1.80 18.25 3.52
N CYS A 11 0.72 18.07 2.74
CA CYS A 11 -0.30 19.08 2.51
C CYS A 11 -1.69 18.44 2.60
N GLN A 12 -2.68 19.24 3.00
CA GLN A 12 -4.09 18.88 3.03
C GLN A 12 -4.90 19.73 2.06
N ILE A 13 -5.93 19.13 1.47
CA ILE A 13 -6.90 19.86 0.64
C ILE A 13 -8.05 20.34 1.54
N THR A 14 -8.29 21.64 1.54
CA THR A 14 -9.40 22.27 2.29
C THR A 14 -10.72 22.23 1.50
N GLY A 15 -11.83 22.57 2.15
CA GLY A 15 -13.16 22.55 1.51
C GLY A 15 -13.34 23.50 0.32
N ASP A 16 -12.48 24.52 0.20
CA ASP A 16 -12.39 25.44 -0.94
C ASP A 16 -11.30 25.04 -1.96
N TYR A 17 -10.78 23.81 -1.87
CA TYR A 17 -9.75 23.23 -2.73
C TYR A 17 -8.37 23.88 -2.64
N SER A 18 -8.10 24.67 -1.60
CA SER A 18 -6.75 25.18 -1.34
C SER A 18 -5.84 24.09 -0.74
N LEU A 19 -4.54 24.21 -0.96
CA LEU A 19 -3.53 23.35 -0.31
C LEU A 19 -2.94 24.05 0.89
N VAL A 20 -3.05 23.44 2.06
CA VAL A 20 -2.45 23.92 3.32
C VAL A 20 -1.41 22.93 3.85
N PRO A 21 -0.33 23.37 4.51
CA PRO A 21 0.64 22.46 5.11
C PRO A 21 0.03 21.59 6.21
N ASN A 22 0.48 20.34 6.31
CA ASN A 22 0.15 19.42 7.41
C ASN A 22 1.32 19.35 8.40
N GLU A 23 1.11 19.85 9.62
CA GLU A 23 2.14 19.84 10.66
C GLU A 23 2.48 18.42 11.17
N TYR A 24 1.57 17.46 10.97
CA TYR A 24 1.71 16.07 11.41
C TYR A 24 2.09 15.10 10.29
N ALA A 25 2.61 15.61 9.16
CA ALA A 25 2.97 14.78 8.02
C ALA A 25 4.07 13.75 8.32
N LEU A 26 3.90 12.51 7.86
CA LEU A 26 4.93 11.46 7.97
C LEU A 26 6.21 11.82 7.23
N THR A 27 6.14 12.68 6.21
CA THR A 27 7.30 13.20 5.47
C THR A 27 8.28 14.00 6.33
N ARG A 28 7.88 14.40 7.54
CA ARG A 28 8.79 15.03 8.52
C ARG A 28 9.70 14.03 9.22
N LEU A 29 9.38 12.73 9.16
CA LEU A 29 10.09 11.65 9.85
C LEU A 29 10.78 10.67 8.89
N ALA A 30 10.26 10.52 7.67
CA ALA A 30 10.77 9.59 6.67
C ALA A 30 10.57 10.13 5.25
N ASP A 31 11.28 9.55 4.28
CA ASP A 31 10.93 9.72 2.87
C ASP A 31 9.75 8.80 2.55
N VAL A 32 8.62 9.39 2.17
CA VAL A 32 7.36 8.67 1.94
C VAL A 32 7.01 8.71 0.47
N PHE A 33 6.73 7.53 -0.10
CA PHE A 33 6.23 7.37 -1.46
C PHE A 33 4.73 7.04 -1.41
N TYR A 34 3.93 7.79 -2.14
CA TYR A 34 2.49 7.54 -2.29
C TYR A 34 2.26 6.94 -3.67
N ILE A 35 1.80 5.70 -3.70
CA ILE A 35 1.66 4.93 -4.94
C ILE A 35 0.18 4.71 -5.20
N ASP A 36 -0.29 5.11 -6.38
CA ASP A 36 -1.59 4.66 -6.88
C ASP A 36 -1.40 3.25 -7.44
N GLN A 37 -2.03 2.27 -6.81
CA GLN A 37 -2.01 0.86 -7.21
C GLN A 37 -3.32 0.20 -6.78
N PRO A 38 -3.76 -0.87 -7.45
CA PRO A 38 -3.16 -1.47 -8.66
C PRO A 38 -3.38 -0.60 -9.90
N VAL A 39 -2.95 -1.10 -11.07
CA VAL A 39 -3.31 -0.51 -12.36
C VAL A 39 -4.84 -0.30 -12.46
N GLY A 40 -5.24 0.86 -12.95
CA GLY A 40 -6.62 1.36 -12.94
C GLY A 40 -6.96 2.26 -11.74
N ALA A 41 -6.15 2.25 -10.67
CA ALA A 41 -6.34 3.15 -9.53
C ALA A 41 -5.75 4.53 -9.82
N GLY A 42 -6.55 5.59 -9.62
CA GLY A 42 -6.08 6.98 -9.69
C GLY A 42 -5.37 7.32 -11.00
N TYR A 43 -4.08 7.62 -10.92
CA TYR A 43 -3.25 7.95 -12.09
C TYR A 43 -2.52 6.76 -12.72
N SER A 44 -2.62 5.57 -12.14
CA SER A 44 -2.04 4.36 -12.72
C SER A 44 -2.97 3.81 -13.79
N THR A 45 -2.57 3.92 -15.06
CA THR A 45 -3.39 3.54 -16.22
C THR A 45 -2.66 2.52 -17.10
N ALA A 46 -3.42 1.67 -17.78
CA ALA A 46 -2.90 0.79 -18.82
C ALA A 46 -3.87 0.66 -19.99
N ASP A 47 -3.38 0.08 -21.08
CA ASP A 47 -4.22 -0.37 -22.18
C ASP A 47 -5.19 -1.48 -21.73
N ALA A 48 -6.19 -1.80 -22.55
CA ALA A 48 -7.30 -2.69 -22.18
C ALA A 48 -6.87 -4.08 -21.67
N THR A 49 -5.68 -4.56 -22.05
CA THR A 49 -5.15 -5.87 -21.65
C THR A 49 -4.14 -5.80 -20.50
N GLY A 50 -3.91 -4.62 -19.93
CA GLY A 50 -2.91 -4.40 -18.88
C GLY A 50 -3.49 -4.34 -17.47
N TYR A 51 -4.74 -4.75 -17.27
CA TYR A 51 -5.35 -4.84 -15.95
C TYR A 51 -5.01 -6.18 -15.31
N ILE A 52 -4.74 -6.15 -14.01
CA ILE A 52 -4.48 -7.35 -13.21
C ILE A 52 -5.77 -8.16 -12.97
N ALA A 53 -5.62 -9.47 -12.84
CA ALA A 53 -6.71 -10.39 -12.53
C ALA A 53 -6.98 -10.55 -11.03
N ASP A 54 -5.93 -10.50 -10.20
CA ASP A 54 -6.00 -10.78 -8.76
C ASP A 54 -4.84 -10.15 -7.97
N GLU A 55 -4.82 -10.36 -6.65
CA GLU A 55 -3.78 -9.83 -5.77
C GLU A 55 -2.41 -10.50 -5.93
N GLU A 56 -2.32 -11.69 -6.55
CA GLU A 56 -1.01 -12.29 -6.86
C GLU A 56 -0.29 -11.47 -7.92
N GLU A 57 -0.96 -11.18 -9.03
CA GLU A 57 -0.44 -10.29 -10.07
C GLU A 57 -0.14 -8.88 -9.53
N MET A 58 -1.01 -8.33 -8.68
CA MET A 58 -0.77 -7.04 -8.00
C MET A 58 0.56 -7.04 -7.23
N GLY A 59 0.83 -8.10 -6.46
CA GLY A 59 2.04 -8.20 -5.65
C GLY A 59 3.30 -8.29 -6.50
N GLU A 60 3.24 -8.99 -7.63
CA GLU A 60 4.32 -9.06 -8.62
C GLU A 60 4.59 -7.71 -9.27
N ASP A 61 3.55 -7.02 -9.73
CA ASP A 61 3.62 -5.67 -10.30
C ASP A 61 4.23 -4.66 -9.32
N PHE A 62 3.85 -4.73 -8.04
CA PHE A 62 4.39 -3.85 -7.01
C PHE A 62 5.91 -4.07 -6.82
N LEU A 63 6.39 -5.32 -6.86
CA LEU A 63 7.83 -5.59 -6.83
C LEU A 63 8.56 -5.15 -8.09
N GLN A 64 7.92 -5.23 -9.25
CA GLN A 64 8.49 -4.69 -10.48
C GLN A 64 8.62 -3.17 -10.38
N PHE A 65 7.62 -2.48 -9.85
CA PHE A 65 7.70 -1.05 -9.51
C PHE A 65 8.90 -0.76 -8.59
N LEU A 66 9.06 -1.51 -7.50
CA LEU A 66 10.20 -1.31 -6.58
C LEU A 66 11.54 -1.56 -7.26
N SER A 67 11.62 -2.56 -8.14
CA SER A 67 12.83 -2.86 -8.92
C SER A 67 13.22 -1.69 -9.81
N ASN A 68 12.25 -1.13 -10.54
CA ASN A 68 12.46 0.06 -11.38
C ASN A 68 12.80 1.30 -10.54
N LEU A 69 12.15 1.48 -9.39
CA LEU A 69 12.40 2.61 -8.49
C LEU A 69 13.85 2.62 -8.01
N VAL A 70 14.38 1.47 -7.60
CA VAL A 70 15.76 1.38 -7.13
C VAL A 70 16.79 1.40 -8.25
N GLU A 71 16.41 1.08 -9.49
CA GLU A 71 17.27 1.29 -10.65
C GLU A 71 17.50 2.80 -10.89
N ILE A 72 16.44 3.60 -10.76
CA ILE A 72 16.52 5.07 -10.90
C ILE A 72 17.18 5.71 -9.67
N PHE A 73 16.89 5.19 -8.47
CA PHE A 73 17.45 5.69 -7.20
C PHE A 73 18.20 4.59 -6.43
N PRO A 74 19.43 4.21 -6.86
CA PRO A 74 20.17 3.08 -6.28
C PRO A 74 20.46 3.19 -4.78
N SER A 75 20.49 4.41 -4.24
CA SER A 75 20.69 4.63 -2.81
C SER A 75 19.56 4.03 -1.95
N LEU A 76 18.35 3.86 -2.51
CA LEU A 76 17.21 3.31 -1.79
C LEU A 76 17.34 1.82 -1.47
N GLN A 77 18.09 1.03 -2.26
CA GLN A 77 18.27 -0.42 -2.03
C GLN A 77 18.77 -0.75 -0.62
N LYS A 78 19.64 0.11 -0.08
CA LYS A 78 20.30 -0.11 1.22
C LYS A 78 19.49 0.40 2.40
N ARG A 79 18.51 1.27 2.15
CA ARG A 79 17.71 1.91 3.19
C ARG A 79 16.68 0.93 3.75
N PRO A 80 16.30 1.06 5.04
CA PRO A 80 15.18 0.28 5.56
C PRO A 80 13.91 0.69 4.81
N PHE A 81 13.25 -0.30 4.21
CA PHE A 81 11.97 -0.11 3.53
C PHE A 81 10.83 -0.56 4.44
N TYR A 82 9.82 0.29 4.62
CA TYR A 82 8.59 -0.03 5.34
C TYR A 82 7.41 0.04 4.38
N LEU A 83 6.62 -1.02 4.33
CA LEU A 83 5.41 -1.07 3.52
C LEU A 83 4.19 -0.85 4.41
N MET A 84 3.48 0.26 4.19
CA MET A 84 2.36 0.68 5.04
C MET A 84 1.13 0.94 4.18
N GLY A 85 -0.05 0.70 4.75
CA GLY A 85 -1.32 0.95 4.10
C GLY A 85 -2.51 0.79 5.04
N GLU A 86 -3.70 1.05 4.54
CA GLU A 86 -4.96 0.99 5.28
C GLU A 86 -6.03 0.20 4.51
N SER A 87 -7.04 -0.30 5.22
CA SER A 87 -8.24 -0.91 4.63
C SER A 87 -7.87 -2.12 3.77
N TYR A 88 -8.21 -2.15 2.48
CA TYR A 88 -7.92 -3.27 1.59
C TYR A 88 -6.41 -3.51 1.37
N ALA A 89 -5.55 -2.57 1.81
CA ALA A 89 -4.12 -2.85 1.94
C ALA A 89 -3.82 -4.03 2.89
N GLY A 90 -4.78 -4.43 3.74
CA GLY A 90 -4.74 -5.66 4.52
C GLY A 90 -4.67 -6.93 3.67
N HIS A 91 -5.13 -6.90 2.42
CA HIS A 91 -4.85 -7.93 1.42
C HIS A 91 -3.57 -7.63 0.65
N TYR A 92 -3.41 -6.39 0.16
CA TYR A 92 -2.29 -6.05 -0.73
C TYR A 92 -0.91 -6.23 -0.09
N ILE A 93 -0.76 -5.86 1.18
CA ILE A 93 0.53 -5.95 1.88
C ILE A 93 0.96 -7.40 2.04
N PRO A 94 0.13 -8.34 2.54
CA PRO A 94 0.46 -9.76 2.53
C PRO A 94 0.85 -10.31 1.16
N TYR A 95 0.10 -10.04 0.10
CA TYR A 95 0.44 -10.53 -1.25
C TYR A 95 1.76 -9.94 -1.77
N THR A 96 2.00 -8.65 -1.53
CA THR A 96 3.30 -8.01 -1.85
C THR A 96 4.44 -8.66 -1.06
N THR A 97 4.25 -8.96 0.23
CA THR A 97 5.28 -9.65 1.03
C THR A 97 5.48 -11.10 0.61
N LYS A 98 4.42 -11.80 0.17
CA LYS A 98 4.52 -13.14 -0.43
C LYS A 98 5.41 -13.11 -1.67
N ALA A 99 5.15 -12.18 -2.59
CA ALA A 99 6.00 -11.98 -3.76
C ALA A 99 7.45 -11.64 -3.35
N TYR A 100 7.63 -10.82 -2.30
CA TYR A 100 8.94 -10.38 -1.83
C TYR A 100 9.80 -11.56 -1.36
N PHE A 101 9.24 -12.40 -0.49
CA PHE A 101 9.93 -13.58 0.04
C PHE A 101 10.04 -14.71 -0.98
N GLY A 102 9.33 -14.63 -2.11
CA GLY A 102 9.50 -15.53 -3.26
C GLY A 102 10.73 -15.21 -4.14
N LYS A 103 11.39 -14.06 -3.95
CA LYS A 103 12.58 -13.67 -4.72
C LYS A 103 13.87 -14.06 -4.01
N GLU A 104 14.85 -14.54 -4.77
CA GLU A 104 16.21 -14.79 -4.27
C GLU A 104 16.94 -13.49 -3.91
N ASP A 105 16.77 -12.45 -4.73
CA ASP A 105 17.36 -11.12 -4.54
C ASP A 105 16.28 -10.03 -4.64
N PRO A 106 15.62 -9.67 -3.54
CA PRO A 106 14.57 -8.65 -3.55
C PRO A 106 15.15 -7.23 -3.72
N PRO A 107 14.45 -6.32 -4.43
CA PRO A 107 15.01 -5.02 -4.83
C PRO A 107 15.26 -4.03 -3.69
N VAL A 108 14.65 -4.27 -2.52
CA VAL A 108 14.72 -3.40 -1.34
C VAL A 108 14.92 -4.22 -0.08
N ARG A 109 15.47 -3.59 0.96
CA ARG A 109 15.60 -4.22 2.29
C ARG A 109 14.35 -3.98 3.14
N LEU A 110 13.39 -4.90 3.07
CA LEU A 110 12.17 -4.84 3.88
C LEU A 110 12.52 -4.89 5.38
N ALA A 111 12.16 -3.84 6.10
CA ALA A 111 12.39 -3.68 7.53
C ALA A 111 11.11 -3.91 8.36
N GLY A 112 9.93 -3.71 7.77
CA GLY A 112 8.67 -3.98 8.43
C GLY A 112 7.46 -3.64 7.57
N THR A 113 6.30 -4.09 8.03
CA THR A 113 5.00 -3.76 7.45
C THR A 113 4.07 -3.20 8.51
N SER A 114 3.09 -2.39 8.10
CA SER A 114 2.03 -1.89 8.98
C SER A 114 0.72 -1.79 8.22
N VAL A 115 -0.36 -2.27 8.82
CA VAL A 115 -1.72 -2.15 8.27
C VAL A 115 -2.59 -1.43 9.28
N GLY A 116 -3.07 -0.24 8.93
CA GLY A 116 -4.12 0.46 9.68
C GLY A 116 -5.49 -0.09 9.28
N ASP A 117 -6.38 -0.32 10.25
CA ASP A 117 -7.80 -0.65 10.04
C ASP A 117 -8.05 -1.60 8.85
N GLY A 118 -7.22 -2.65 8.78
CA GLY A 118 -7.11 -3.51 7.60
C GLY A 118 -8.26 -4.49 7.44
N ASP A 119 -8.71 -4.67 6.21
CA ASP A 119 -9.46 -5.87 5.85
C ASP A 119 -8.48 -7.03 5.69
N MET A 120 -8.44 -7.91 6.68
CA MET A 120 -7.45 -8.99 6.80
C MET A 120 -8.07 -10.37 6.60
N ALA A 121 -9.40 -10.45 6.46
CA ALA A 121 -10.16 -11.67 6.67
C ALA A 121 -11.14 -11.90 5.51
N GLY A 122 -11.15 -13.09 4.93
CA GLY A 122 -12.16 -13.42 3.90
C GLY A 122 -13.60 -13.43 4.46
N ASP A 123 -14.61 -13.42 3.59
CA ASP A 123 -16.04 -13.45 3.96
C ASP A 123 -16.39 -14.54 5.00
N ALA A 124 -15.69 -15.69 4.95
CA ALA A 124 -15.88 -16.78 5.89
C ALA A 124 -15.55 -16.39 7.35
N SER A 125 -14.50 -15.58 7.56
CA SER A 125 -14.10 -15.09 8.88
C SER A 125 -15.04 -14.00 9.41
N LEU A 126 -15.56 -13.13 8.53
CA LEU A 126 -16.55 -12.12 8.92
C LEU A 126 -17.89 -12.77 9.27
N SER A 127 -18.34 -13.78 8.52
CA SER A 127 -19.57 -14.52 8.86
C SER A 127 -19.42 -15.28 10.18
N ALA A 128 -18.27 -15.90 10.44
CA ALA A 128 -17.98 -16.56 11.72
C ALA A 128 -17.94 -15.56 12.88
N ALA A 129 -17.39 -14.37 12.70
CA ALA A 129 -17.36 -13.31 13.71
C ALA A 129 -18.77 -12.75 14.01
N MET A 130 -19.61 -12.53 12.99
CA MET A 130 -21.00 -12.09 13.17
C MET A 130 -21.89 -13.17 13.80
N VAL A 131 -21.69 -14.44 13.45
CA VAL A 131 -22.40 -15.59 14.06
C VAL A 131 -21.97 -15.82 15.51
N ALA A 132 -20.70 -15.55 15.85
CA ALA A 132 -20.22 -15.60 17.23
C ALA A 132 -20.80 -14.45 18.07
N SER A 133 -20.94 -13.24 17.50
CA SER A 133 -21.53 -12.07 18.20
C SER A 133 -23.02 -12.22 18.52
N THR A 134 -23.75 -13.07 17.80
CA THR A 134 -25.19 -13.31 18.05
C THR A 134 -25.45 -14.43 19.07
N ARG A 135 -24.41 -15.09 19.59
CA ARG A 135 -24.53 -16.12 20.65
C ARG A 135 -24.22 -15.61 22.07
N PHE A 136 -24.00 -14.30 22.24
CA PHE A 136 -23.71 -13.67 23.53
C PHE A 136 -24.74 -12.61 23.96
N ILE A 137 -25.97 -12.70 23.46
CA ILE A 137 -27.12 -11.95 23.97
C ILE A 137 -28.23 -12.90 24.40
#